data_AF-A0A161MBP6-F1
#
_entry.id   AF-A0A161MBP6-F1
#
_cell.length_a   1.000
_cell.length_b   1.000
_cell.length_c   1.000
_cell.angle_alpha   90.00
_cell.angle_beta   90.00
_cell.angle_gamma   90.00
#
_symmetry.space_group_name_H-M   'P 1'
#
loop_
_entity.id
_entity.type
_entity.pdbx_description
1 polymer ?
#
loop_
_entity_poly.entity_id
_entity_poly.type
_entity_poly.pdbx_seq_one_letter_code
_entity_poly.pdbx_strand_id
1 'polypeptide(L)'
;TILSIHEFGVQMARKILIKKTELNLKMMLEGGQSFRWNSTGLSEWTGVIRDLLWVIKQYDYHIEYKVYGDKVSHTQANGEVSDFRKHRLQIRMTHKMWIMY
;
A
#
# COMPACT_ATOMS: atom_id res chain seq x y z
N THR A 1 -19.77 -20.32 -17.13
CA THR A 1 -18.75 -19.29 -16.92
C THR A 1 -18.92 -18.71 -15.54
N ILE A 2 -18.12 -19.13 -14.57
CA ILE A 2 -18.15 -18.53 -13.22
C ILE A 2 -17.28 -17.27 -13.31
N LEU A 3 -17.90 -16.11 -13.15
CA LEU A 3 -17.18 -14.85 -12.95
C LEU A 3 -16.59 -14.94 -11.54
N SER A 4 -15.29 -15.21 -11.43
CA SER A 4 -14.58 -15.09 -10.17
C SER A 4 -14.68 -13.64 -9.72
N ILE A 5 -15.50 -13.39 -8.70
CA ILE A 5 -15.59 -12.07 -8.08
C ILE A 5 -14.26 -11.87 -7.35
N HIS A 6 -13.36 -11.09 -7.94
CA HIS A 6 -12.12 -10.69 -7.28
C HIS A 6 -12.49 -9.71 -6.16
N GLU A 7 -12.72 -10.26 -4.96
CA GLU A 7 -12.93 -9.46 -3.77
C GLU A 7 -11.58 -8.91 -3.29
N PHE A 8 -11.31 -7.64 -3.58
CA PHE A 8 -10.18 -6.92 -3.01
C PHE A 8 -10.35 -6.80 -1.50
N GLY A 9 -9.57 -7.58 -0.76
CA GLY A 9 -9.53 -7.52 0.69
C GLY A 9 -8.41 -6.63 1.21
N VAL A 10 -8.57 -6.09 2.41
CA VAL A 10 -7.45 -5.50 3.15
C VAL A 10 -6.49 -6.62 3.52
N GLN A 11 -5.28 -6.60 2.95
CA GLN A 11 -4.20 -7.53 3.32
C GLN A 11 -3.42 -7.03 4.55
N MET A 12 -3.30 -5.71 4.70
CA MET A 12 -2.56 -5.10 5.80
C MET A 12 -3.12 -3.73 6.15
N ALA A 13 -3.22 -3.45 7.44
CA ALA A 13 -3.46 -2.11 7.98
C ALA A 13 -2.46 -1.84 9.10
N ARG A 14 -1.71 -0.74 9.02
CA ARG A 14 -0.67 -0.40 10.00
C ARG A 14 -0.55 1.10 10.22
N LYS A 15 0.16 1.46 11.29
CA LYS A 15 0.42 2.82 11.74
C LYS A 15 1.91 3.06 11.86
N ILE A 16 2.36 4.24 11.48
CA ILE A 16 3.74 4.72 11.65
C ILE A 16 3.69 6.00 12.47
N LEU A 17 4.36 6.01 13.61
CA LEU A 17 4.43 7.18 14.49
C LEU A 17 5.50 8.13 13.95
N ILE A 18 5.07 9.26 13.42
CA ILE A 18 5.93 10.30 12.86
C ILE A 18 5.14 11.60 12.78
N LYS A 19 5.76 12.72 13.16
CA LYS A 19 5.07 14.01 13.12
C LYS A 19 4.95 14.51 11.70
N LYS A 20 3.86 15.22 11.39
CA LYS A 20 3.66 15.86 10.07
C LYS A 20 4.77 16.87 9.72
N THR A 21 5.39 17.47 10.73
CA THR A 21 6.54 18.37 10.58
C THR A 21 7.83 17.64 10.21
N GLU A 22 7.95 16.35 10.53
CA GLU A 22 9.11 15.52 10.18
C GLU A 22 8.95 14.89 8.79
N LEU A 23 7.71 14.58 8.40
CA LEU A 23 7.37 14.08 7.07
C LEU A 23 6.00 14.64 6.65
N ASN A 24 5.94 15.48 5.62
CA ASN A 24 4.68 16.02 5.11
C ASN A 24 4.30 15.32 3.80
N LEU A 25 3.30 14.43 3.84
CA LEU A 25 2.90 13.63 2.68
C LEU A 25 2.34 14.50 1.55
N LYS A 26 1.63 15.59 1.87
CA LYS A 26 1.10 16.48 0.83
C LYS A 26 2.23 17.03 -0.03
N MET A 27 3.24 17.60 0.62
CA MET A 27 4.40 18.15 -0.07
C MET A 27 5.17 17.08 -0.85
N MET A 28 5.32 15.87 -0.29
CA MET A 28 6.09 14.79 -0.90
C MET A 28 5.37 14.16 -2.12
N LEU A 29 4.07 13.89 -1.99
CA LEU A 29 3.29 13.17 -3.00
C LEU A 29 2.81 14.10 -4.12
N GLU A 30 2.48 15.35 -3.80
CA GLU A 30 2.06 16.35 -4.81
C GLU A 30 3.25 17.08 -5.44
N GLY A 31 4.45 16.97 -4.86
CA GLY A 31 5.68 17.63 -5.33
C GLY A 31 6.31 17.02 -6.59
N GLY A 32 5.58 16.18 -7.33
CA GLY A 32 6.03 15.62 -8.63
C GLY A 32 7.07 14.51 -8.54
N GLN A 33 7.43 14.04 -7.35
CA GLN A 33 8.34 12.89 -7.16
C GLN A 33 7.70 11.56 -7.53
N SER A 34 6.36 11.48 -7.53
CA SER A 34 5.63 10.28 -7.90
C SER A 34 4.26 10.63 -8.48
N PHE A 35 3.99 10.21 -9.72
CA PHE A 35 2.69 10.37 -10.39
C PHE A 35 1.70 9.26 -10.04
N ARG A 36 2.10 8.32 -9.17
CA ARG A 36 1.31 7.13 -8.81
C ARG A 36 0.26 7.42 -7.73
N TRP A 37 0.27 8.60 -7.12
CA TRP A 37 -0.58 8.96 -6.00
C TRP A 37 -1.64 9.98 -6.40
N ASN A 38 -2.89 9.64 -6.11
CA ASN A 38 -4.02 10.54 -6.25
C ASN A 38 -4.53 10.94 -4.87
N SER A 39 -4.78 12.23 -4.67
CA SER A 39 -5.46 12.74 -3.49
C SER A 39 -6.93 12.32 -3.56
N THR A 40 -7.37 11.45 -2.64
CA THR A 40 -8.74 10.91 -2.60
C THR A 40 -9.58 11.51 -1.48
N GLY A 41 -8.96 12.31 -0.60
CA GLY A 41 -9.63 12.94 0.51
C GLY A 41 -8.71 13.86 1.30
N LEU A 42 -9.21 14.38 2.43
CA LEU A 42 -8.43 15.27 3.26
C LEU A 42 -7.22 14.53 3.88
N SER A 43 -6.02 14.92 3.46
CA SER A 43 -4.76 14.28 3.85
C SER A 43 -4.75 12.77 3.60
N GLU A 44 -5.40 12.34 2.53
CA GLU A 44 -5.49 10.94 2.12
C GLU A 44 -5.09 10.79 0.65
N TRP A 45 -4.23 9.81 0.39
CA TRP A 45 -3.73 9.52 -0.93
C TRP A 45 -3.85 8.04 -1.22
N THR A 46 -4.21 7.75 -2.46
CA THR A 46 -4.32 6.39 -2.98
C THR A 46 -3.33 6.20 -4.12
N GLY A 47 -2.63 5.07 -4.15
CA GLY A 47 -1.67 4.78 -5.21
C GLY A 47 -1.41 3.30 -5.37
N VAL A 48 -0.83 2.92 -6.50
CA VAL A 48 -0.52 1.51 -6.80
C VAL A 48 0.99 1.27 -6.74
N ILE A 49 1.38 0.34 -5.86
CA ILE A 49 2.77 -0.08 -5.69
C ILE A 49 2.81 -1.60 -5.71
N ARG A 50 3.59 -2.17 -6.66
CA ARG A 50 3.73 -3.63 -6.86
C ARG A 50 2.37 -4.33 -6.98
N ASP A 51 1.49 -3.80 -7.83
CA ASP A 51 0.15 -4.33 -8.10
C ASP A 51 -0.78 -4.39 -6.88
N LEU A 52 -0.40 -3.74 -5.78
CA LEU A 52 -1.23 -3.56 -4.60
C LEU A 52 -1.74 -2.12 -4.54
N LEU A 53 -3.00 -1.97 -4.15
CA LEU A 53 -3.61 -0.67 -3.91
C LEU A 53 -3.26 -0.22 -2.49
N TRP A 54 -2.63 0.94 -2.38
CA TRP A 54 -2.27 1.56 -1.12
C TRP A 54 -3.19 2.74 -0.87
N VAL A 55 -3.75 2.80 0.32
CA VAL A 55 -4.45 3.97 0.84
C VAL A 55 -3.66 4.47 2.03
N ILE A 56 -3.16 5.69 1.97
CA ILE A 56 -2.36 6.31 3.02
C ILE A 56 -3.08 7.55 3.51
N LYS A 57 -3.19 7.70 4.83
CA LYS A 57 -3.77 8.86 5.47
C LYS A 57 -2.83 9.41 6.53
N GLN A 58 -2.62 10.72 6.49
CA GLN A 58 -1.75 11.39 7.45
C GLN A 58 -2.53 12.19 8.49
N TYR A 59 -2.06 12.05 9.73
CA TYR A 59 -2.47 12.80 10.90
C TYR A 59 -1.26 13.58 11.45
N ASP A 60 -1.46 14.39 12.49
CA ASP A 60 -0.42 15.26 13.01
C ASP A 60 0.78 14.51 13.60
N TYR A 61 0.54 13.33 14.19
CA TYR A 61 1.54 12.53 14.91
C TYR A 61 1.78 11.13 14.32
N HIS A 62 1.09 10.80 13.23
CA HIS A 62 1.23 9.49 12.61
C HIS A 62 0.72 9.44 11.18
N ILE A 63 1.11 8.37 10.49
CA ILE A 63 0.57 7.97 9.19
C ILE A 63 -0.09 6.61 9.36
N GLU A 64 -1.29 6.47 8.83
CA GLU A 64 -1.98 5.18 8.67
C GLU A 64 -1.90 4.76 7.22
N TYR A 65 -1.75 3.46 6.99
CA TYR A 65 -1.84 2.92 5.65
C TYR A 65 -2.58 1.59 5.62
N LYS A 66 -3.31 1.38 4.53
CA LYS A 66 -3.99 0.14 4.18
C LYS A 66 -3.46 -0.34 2.84
N VAL A 67 -3.25 -1.64 2.73
CA VAL A 67 -2.82 -2.30 1.51
C VAL A 67 -3.91 -3.30 1.12
N TYR A 68 -4.43 -3.15 -0.08
CA TYR A 68 -5.41 -4.03 -0.69
C TYR A 68 -4.75 -4.77 -1.84
N GLY A 69 -5.14 -6.03 -2.00
CA GLY A 69 -4.80 -6.80 -3.18
C GLY A 69 -5.65 -8.06 -3.23
N ASP A 70 -5.41 -8.88 -4.24
CA ASP A 70 -6.18 -10.11 -4.42
C ASP A 70 -6.03 -11.04 -3.21
N LYS A 71 -7.16 -11.36 -2.61
CA LYS A 71 -7.26 -12.56 -1.77
C LYS A 71 -7.28 -13.75 -2.72
N VAL A 72 -6.14 -14.34 -3.01
CA VAL A 72 -6.15 -15.65 -3.67
C VAL A 72 -6.65 -16.66 -2.65
N SER A 73 -7.97 -16.91 -2.64
CA SER A 73 -8.54 -18.06 -1.96
C SER A 73 -8.11 -19.31 -2.73
N HIS A 74 -6.95 -19.86 -2.34
CA HIS A 74 -6.51 -21.14 -2.86
C HIS A 74 -7.44 -22.24 -2.32
N THR A 75 -8.47 -22.60 -3.08
CA THR A 75 -9.00 -23.97 -3.01
C THR A 75 -7.89 -24.86 -3.56
N GLN A 76 -7.24 -25.57 -2.65
CA GLN A 76 -6.10 -26.44 -2.95
C GLN A 76 -6.51 -27.52 -3.96
N ALA A 77 -5.97 -27.44 -5.17
CA ALA A 77 -5.55 -28.62 -5.91
C ALA A 77 -4.03 -28.46 -6.10
N ASN A 78 -3.30 -29.55 -5.85
CA ASN A 78 -1.90 -29.79 -6.21
C ASN A 78 -0.83 -28.69 -5.99
N GLY A 79 -0.31 -28.64 -4.76
CA GLY A 79 1.07 -29.11 -4.55
C GLY A 79 2.25 -28.15 -4.69
N GLU A 80 2.07 -26.89 -5.08
CA GLU A 80 3.14 -25.87 -4.93
C GLU A 80 2.57 -24.59 -4.32
N VAL A 81 2.76 -24.44 -3.01
CA VAL A 81 2.58 -23.15 -2.34
C VAL A 81 3.76 -22.29 -2.76
N SER A 82 3.59 -21.48 -3.81
CA SER A 82 4.45 -20.31 -4.01
C SER A 82 4.21 -19.39 -2.83
N ASP A 83 5.06 -19.59 -1.83
CA ASP A 83 5.01 -18.91 -0.55
C ASP A 83 5.23 -17.41 -0.77
N PHE A 84 4.14 -16.67 -1.03
CA PHE A 84 4.13 -15.22 -1.06
C PHE A 84 4.61 -14.63 0.29
N ARG A 85 4.71 -15.43 1.36
CA ARG A 85 5.33 -15.01 2.63
C ARG A 85 6.86 -14.91 2.55
N LYS A 86 7.51 -15.41 1.48
CA LYS A 86 8.98 -15.29 1.31
C LYS A 86 9.42 -13.89 0.88
N HIS A 87 8.57 -13.08 0.25
CA HIS A 87 8.87 -11.66 0.09
C HIS A 87 8.41 -10.90 1.34
N ARG A 88 9.10 -11.23 2.44
CA ARG A 88 9.16 -10.49 3.69
C ARG A 88 9.23 -9.00 3.36
N LEU A 89 8.07 -8.35 3.38
CA LEU A 89 7.89 -6.91 3.33
C LEU A 89 8.48 -6.33 4.63
N GLN A 90 9.80 -6.39 4.78
CA GLN A 90 10.53 -5.38 5.53
C GLN A 90 10.43 -4.09 4.71
N ILE A 91 9.23 -3.50 4.72
CA ILE A 91 9.04 -2.13 4.26
C ILE A 91 9.66 -1.27 5.34
N ARG A 92 11.00 -1.15 5.34
CA ARG A 92 11.64 0.04 5.86
C ARG A 92 11.23 1.14 4.89
N MET A 93 10.32 2.02 5.32
CA MET A 93 10.04 3.25 4.60
C MET A 93 11.35 4.04 4.51
N THR A 94 12.05 3.87 3.40
CA THR A 94 13.26 4.62 3.06
C THR A 94 12.92 5.53 1.89
N HIS A 95 13.63 6.65 1.77
CA HIS A 95 13.48 7.60 0.66
C HIS A 95 13.50 6.93 -0.73
N LYS A 96 14.16 5.76 -0.86
CA LYS A 96 14.27 5.00 -2.11
C LYS A 96 13.00 4.29 -2.58
N MET A 97 12.04 4.01 -1.69
CA MET A 97 10.79 3.34 -2.08
C MET A 97 9.81 4.29 -2.78
N TRP A 98 10.00 5.61 -2.61
CA TRP A 98 9.13 6.64 -3.18
C TRP A 98 9.50 7.02 -4.62
N ILE A 99 10.68 6.59 -5.10
CA ILE A 99 11.27 7.02 -6.39
C ILE A 99 11.34 5.89 -7.44
N MET A 100 11.16 4.62 -7.07
CA MET A 100 11.23 3.51 -8.04
C MET A 100 9.88 2.84 -8.23
N TYR A 101 9.16 3.18 -9.29
CA TYR A 101 9.26 2.65 -10.66
C TYR A 101 8.46 3.55 -11.61
#